data_AF-A0A7V3X4H1-F1
#
_entry.id   AF-A0A7V3X4H1-F1
#
_cell.length_a   1.000
_cell.length_b   1.000
_cell.length_c   1.000
_cell.angle_alpha   90.00
_cell.angle_beta   90.00
_cell.angle_gamma   90.00
#
_symmetry.space_group_name_H-M   'P 1'
#
loop_
_entity.id
_entity.type
_entity.pdbx_description
1 polymer ?
#
loop_
_entity_poly.entity_id
_entity_poly.type
_entity_poly.pdbx_seq_one_letter_code
_entity_poly.pdbx_strand_id
1 'polypeptide(L)'
;MQLELPPATRLAVSERLLELGFYPEAEQVLTRTAQVPAVDERRVFAKLALAKGNIESALGYLTGLDDEVSLSLRAQALLAAGDMAGAIRIFEKLGDTSMLEDLALRSGDWSKLVESEDLALADAARLAMNSTDFPRGTASSGEILAVDSQLLETASETRRVLEGILDRFSD
;
A
#
# COMPACT_ATOMS: atom_id res chain seq x y z
N MET A 1 -30.98 30.79 -9.07
CA MET A 1 -31.13 29.81 -10.16
C MET A 1 -30.25 28.62 -9.84
N GLN A 2 -30.80 27.57 -9.24
CA GLN A 2 -30.04 26.35 -8.94
C GLN A 2 -29.98 25.51 -10.20
N LEU A 3 -28.78 25.32 -10.76
CA LEU A 3 -28.58 24.37 -11.85
C LEU A 3 -28.65 22.95 -11.27
N GLU A 4 -29.68 22.20 -11.64
CA GLU A 4 -29.69 20.75 -11.44
C GLU A 4 -28.77 20.12 -12.50
N LEU A 5 -27.68 19.50 -12.02
CA LEU A 5 -26.78 18.74 -12.88
C LEU A 5 -27.32 17.33 -13.08
N PRO A 6 -27.25 16.77 -14.30
CA PRO A 6 -27.51 15.35 -14.53
C PRO A 6 -26.65 14.47 -13.61
N PRO A 7 -27.12 13.29 -13.18
CA PRO A 7 -26.39 12.41 -12.26
C PRO A 7 -24.95 12.10 -12.68
N ALA A 8 -24.73 11.77 -13.97
CA ALA A 8 -23.39 11.50 -14.50
C ALA A 8 -22.46 12.73 -14.42
N THR A 9 -22.99 13.92 -14.72
CA THR A 9 -22.22 15.17 -14.63
C THR A 9 -21.88 15.51 -13.18
N ARG A 10 -22.82 15.30 -12.26
CA ARG A 10 -22.61 15.48 -10.82
C ARG A 10 -21.50 14.57 -10.30
N LEU A 11 -21.53 13.29 -10.67
CA LEU A 11 -20.52 12.32 -10.30
C LEU A 11 -19.14 12.75 -10.81
N ALA A 12 -19.02 13.05 -12.12
CA ALA A 12 -17.75 13.47 -12.72
C ALA A 12 -17.19 14.76 -12.10
N VAL A 13 -18.04 15.73 -11.78
CA VAL A 13 -17.62 16.96 -11.08
C VAL A 13 -17.16 16.64 -9.65
N SER A 14 -17.87 15.78 -8.93
CA SER A 14 -17.50 15.38 -7.57
C SER A 14 -16.15 14.65 -7.55
N GLU A 15 -15.92 13.73 -8.48
CA GLU A 15 -14.64 13.04 -8.64
C GLU A 15 -13.51 14.02 -8.93
N ARG A 16 -13.74 14.97 -9.84
CA ARG A 16 -12.71 15.97 -10.16
C ARG A 16 -12.39 16.87 -8.96
N LEU A 17 -13.39 17.27 -8.19
CA LEU A 17 -13.19 18.07 -6.98
C LEU A 17 -12.42 17.27 -5.91
N LEU A 18 -12.70 15.98 -5.77
CA LEU A 18 -11.97 15.08 -4.88
C LEU A 18 -10.49 14.99 -5.27
N GLU A 19 -10.18 14.76 -6.55
CA GLU A 19 -8.80 14.72 -7.06
C GLU A 19 -8.03 16.02 -6.78
N LEU A 20 -8.73 17.16 -6.79
CA LEU A 20 -8.16 18.47 -6.54
C LEU A 20 -8.08 18.83 -5.05
N GLY A 21 -8.55 17.95 -4.15
CA GLY A 21 -8.56 18.19 -2.70
C GLY A 21 -9.71 19.04 -2.17
N PHE A 22 -10.69 19.38 -3.01
CA PHE A 22 -11.89 20.15 -2.64
C PHE A 22 -12.97 19.22 -2.06
N TYR A 23 -12.67 18.57 -0.94
CA TYR A 23 -13.54 17.55 -0.34
C TYR A 23 -14.94 18.07 0.09
N PRO A 24 -15.07 19.25 0.72
CA PRO A 24 -16.38 19.79 1.08
C PRO A 24 -17.25 20.07 -0.15
N GLU A 25 -16.68 20.63 -1.21
CA GLU A 25 -17.37 20.94 -2.46
C GLU A 25 -17.79 19.66 -3.19
N ALA A 26 -16.91 18.66 -3.23
CA ALA A 26 -17.20 17.35 -3.82
C ALA A 26 -18.41 16.68 -3.16
N GLU A 27 -18.48 16.72 -1.83
CA GLU A 27 -19.60 16.20 -1.05
C GLU A 27 -20.89 16.99 -1.26
N GLN A 28 -20.81 18.34 -1.28
CA GLN A 28 -21.97 19.20 -1.55
C GLN A 28 -22.54 18.99 -2.95
N VAL A 29 -21.69 18.71 -3.93
CA VAL A 29 -22.13 18.38 -5.29
C VAL A 29 -22.87 17.05 -5.28
N LEU A 30 -22.35 16.03 -4.57
CA LEU A 30 -22.88 14.66 -4.55
C LEU A 30 -24.18 14.51 -3.73
N THR A 31 -24.33 15.21 -2.60
CA THR A 31 -25.44 15.05 -1.63
C THR A 31 -26.75 15.73 -2.05
N ARG A 32 -26.85 16.26 -3.28
CA ARG A 32 -28.03 17.03 -3.73
C ARG A 32 -29.28 16.20 -4.03
N THR A 33 -29.26 14.88 -3.89
CA THR A 33 -30.39 14.00 -4.22
C THR A 33 -30.85 13.18 -3.01
N ALA A 34 -32.16 13.18 -2.73
CA ALA A 34 -32.80 12.39 -1.66
C ALA A 34 -32.96 10.88 -2.00
N GLN A 35 -32.21 10.38 -2.97
CA GLN A 35 -32.26 8.99 -3.41
C GLN A 35 -31.13 8.18 -2.77
N VAL A 36 -31.34 6.86 -2.65
CA VAL A 36 -30.28 5.93 -2.26
C VAL A 36 -29.15 6.04 -3.27
N PRO A 37 -27.89 6.30 -2.85
CA PRO A 37 -26.80 6.52 -3.78
C PRO A 37 -26.56 5.29 -4.67
N ALA A 38 -26.32 5.52 -5.95
CA ALA A 38 -25.92 4.48 -6.89
C ALA A 38 -24.54 3.90 -6.52
N VAL A 39 -24.17 2.74 -7.07
CA VAL A 39 -22.88 2.09 -6.77
C VAL A 39 -21.69 3.04 -6.98
N ASP A 40 -21.67 3.78 -8.08
CA ASP A 40 -20.58 4.71 -8.36
C ASP A 40 -20.54 5.89 -7.39
N GLU A 41 -21.70 6.42 -7.00
CA GLU A 41 -21.79 7.48 -5.99
C GLU A 41 -21.29 6.98 -4.63
N ARG A 42 -21.64 5.74 -4.24
CA ARG A 42 -21.13 5.10 -3.02
C ARG A 42 -19.61 5.00 -3.03
N ARG A 43 -18.99 4.68 -4.18
CA ARG A 43 -17.52 4.67 -4.31
C ARG A 43 -16.92 6.05 -4.11
N VAL A 44 -17.54 7.10 -4.67
CA VAL A 44 -17.07 8.49 -4.46
C VAL A 44 -17.24 8.92 -3.01
N PHE A 45 -18.36 8.61 -2.37
CA PHE A 45 -18.54 8.84 -0.93
C PHE A 45 -17.49 8.09 -0.09
N ALA A 46 -17.15 6.85 -0.45
CA ALA A 46 -16.09 6.10 0.21
C ALA A 46 -14.72 6.77 0.06
N LYS A 47 -14.36 7.20 -1.16
CA LYS A 47 -13.11 7.95 -1.42
C LYS A 47 -13.06 9.25 -0.61
N LEU A 48 -14.16 10.00 -0.54
CA LEU A 48 -14.26 11.23 0.27
C LEU A 48 -14.07 10.94 1.76
N ALA A 49 -14.71 9.88 2.27
CA ALA A 49 -14.58 9.48 3.65
C ALA A 49 -13.13 9.08 3.98
N LEU A 50 -12.46 8.33 3.09
CA LEU A 50 -11.03 7.99 3.23
C LEU A 50 -10.14 9.23 3.25
N ALA A 51 -10.35 10.16 2.32
CA ALA A 51 -9.57 11.39 2.27
C ALA A 51 -9.72 12.26 3.53
N LYS A 52 -10.86 12.17 4.22
CA LYS A 52 -11.14 12.83 5.50
C LYS A 52 -10.67 12.02 6.73
N GLY A 53 -10.10 10.84 6.54
CA GLY A 53 -9.71 9.92 7.63
C GLY A 53 -10.88 9.24 8.34
N ASN A 54 -12.10 9.30 7.77
CA ASN A 54 -13.29 8.66 8.35
C ASN A 54 -13.46 7.25 7.77
N ILE A 55 -12.72 6.31 8.35
CA ILE A 55 -12.63 4.93 7.86
C ILE A 55 -13.96 4.19 8.01
N GLU A 56 -14.68 4.38 9.12
CA GLU A 56 -15.97 3.73 9.36
C GLU A 56 -16.99 4.08 8.27
N SER A 57 -17.07 5.35 7.90
CA SER A 57 -17.98 5.79 6.83
C SER A 57 -17.56 5.22 5.48
N ALA A 58 -16.25 5.17 5.18
CA ALA A 58 -15.76 4.56 3.95
C ALA A 58 -16.19 3.08 3.83
N LEU A 59 -15.97 2.29 4.89
CA LEU A 59 -16.39 0.88 4.93
C LEU A 59 -17.92 0.74 4.84
N GLY A 60 -18.67 1.63 5.48
CA GLY A 60 -20.13 1.69 5.37
C GLY A 60 -20.60 1.86 3.93
N TYR A 61 -20.04 2.83 3.20
CA TYR A 61 -20.37 3.04 1.79
C TYR A 61 -19.99 1.85 0.90
N LEU A 62 -18.91 1.14 1.23
CA LEU A 62 -18.45 -0.03 0.48
C LEU A 62 -19.17 -1.33 0.84
N THR A 63 -20.02 -1.35 1.87
CA THR A 63 -20.64 -2.59 2.38
C THR A 63 -21.53 -3.27 1.33
N GLY A 64 -21.31 -4.58 1.09
CA GLY A 64 -22.08 -5.35 0.11
C GLY A 64 -21.74 -5.08 -1.36
N LEU A 65 -20.65 -4.35 -1.63
CA LEU A 65 -20.07 -4.21 -2.97
C LEU A 65 -18.89 -5.19 -3.10
N ASP A 66 -18.94 -6.10 -4.08
CA ASP A 66 -17.93 -7.17 -4.25
C ASP A 66 -17.20 -7.12 -5.60
N ASP A 67 -17.40 -6.03 -6.35
CA ASP A 67 -16.60 -5.77 -7.53
C ASP A 67 -15.17 -5.35 -7.18
N GLU A 68 -14.27 -5.50 -8.15
CA GLU A 68 -12.83 -5.24 -8.02
C GLU A 68 -12.50 -3.84 -7.48
N VAL A 69 -13.16 -2.80 -8.00
CA VAL A 69 -12.92 -1.41 -7.59
C VAL A 69 -13.32 -1.20 -6.13
N SER A 70 -14.49 -1.71 -5.74
CA SER A 70 -14.98 -1.60 -4.36
C SER A 70 -14.14 -2.42 -3.37
N LEU A 71 -13.65 -3.59 -3.79
CA LEU A 71 -12.72 -4.40 -2.99
C LEU A 71 -11.38 -3.69 -2.80
N SER A 72 -10.80 -3.11 -3.85
CA SER A 72 -9.56 -2.32 -3.74
C SER A 72 -9.72 -1.14 -2.77
N LEU A 73 -10.82 -0.37 -2.86
CA LEU A 73 -11.10 0.70 -1.91
C LEU A 73 -11.29 0.19 -0.47
N ARG A 74 -11.88 -1.00 -0.29
CA ARG A 74 -12.04 -1.63 1.02
C ARG A 74 -10.68 -2.02 1.60
N ALA A 75 -9.79 -2.58 0.78
CA ALA A 75 -8.43 -2.93 1.20
C ALA A 75 -7.65 -1.68 1.62
N GLN A 76 -7.74 -0.59 0.86
CA GLN A 76 -7.14 0.71 1.22
C GLN A 76 -7.70 1.26 2.54
N ALA A 77 -9.02 1.14 2.76
CA ALA A 77 -9.65 1.52 4.02
C ALA A 77 -9.14 0.70 5.21
N LEU A 78 -8.93 -0.61 5.04
CA LEU A 78 -8.36 -1.48 6.07
C LEU A 78 -6.90 -1.13 6.38
N LEU A 79 -6.10 -0.80 5.35
CA LEU A 79 -4.74 -0.29 5.58
C LEU A 79 -4.74 1.00 6.38
N ALA A 80 -5.63 1.94 6.06
CA ALA A 80 -5.77 3.19 6.82
C ALA A 80 -6.21 2.93 8.28
N ALA A 81 -6.95 1.86 8.55
CA ALA A 81 -7.30 1.41 9.90
C ALA A 81 -6.16 0.69 10.64
N GLY A 82 -5.06 0.36 9.96
CA GLY A 82 -4.01 -0.50 10.49
C GLY A 82 -4.36 -2.00 10.46
N ASP A 83 -5.50 -2.40 9.87
CA ASP A 83 -5.84 -3.82 9.64
C ASP A 83 -5.13 -4.35 8.39
N MET A 84 -3.83 -4.53 8.52
CA MET A 84 -2.97 -5.02 7.46
C MET A 84 -3.34 -6.46 7.03
N ALA A 85 -3.69 -7.32 7.98
CA ALA A 85 -4.10 -8.69 7.69
C ALA A 85 -5.41 -8.74 6.87
N GLY A 86 -6.36 -7.86 7.19
CA GLY A 86 -7.59 -7.69 6.42
C GLY A 86 -7.32 -7.22 4.99
N ALA A 87 -6.45 -6.23 4.82
CA ALA A 87 -6.08 -5.74 3.49
C ALA A 87 -5.39 -6.81 2.64
N ILE A 88 -4.44 -7.55 3.20
CA ILE A 88 -3.73 -8.65 2.51
C ILE A 88 -4.72 -9.67 1.95
N ARG A 89 -5.69 -10.13 2.75
CA ARG A 89 -6.71 -11.09 2.29
C ARG A 89 -7.51 -10.58 1.09
N ILE A 90 -7.77 -9.27 1.02
CA ILE A 90 -8.47 -8.69 -0.12
C ILE A 90 -7.56 -8.62 -1.34
N PHE A 91 -6.31 -8.17 -1.20
CA PHE A 91 -5.37 -8.11 -2.32
C PHE A 91 -5.02 -9.50 -2.88
N GLU A 92 -4.93 -10.52 -2.02
CA GLU A 92 -4.81 -11.93 -2.44
C GLU A 92 -6.01 -12.37 -3.28
N LYS A 93 -7.24 -11.98 -2.89
CA LYS A 93 -8.44 -12.27 -3.68
C LYS A 93 -8.46 -11.52 -5.02
N LEU A 94 -7.90 -10.32 -5.07
CA LEU A 94 -7.80 -9.52 -6.28
C LEU A 94 -6.66 -9.97 -7.21
N GLY A 95 -5.70 -10.75 -6.71
CA GLY A 95 -4.49 -11.12 -7.46
C GLY A 95 -3.53 -9.95 -7.66
N ASP A 96 -3.61 -8.92 -6.81
CA ASP A 96 -2.75 -7.72 -6.89
C ASP A 96 -1.37 -8.03 -6.26
N THR A 97 -0.50 -8.65 -7.05
CA THR A 97 0.83 -9.09 -6.61
C THR A 97 1.70 -7.91 -6.19
N SER A 98 1.66 -6.81 -6.94
CA SER A 98 2.44 -5.61 -6.64
C SER A 98 2.10 -5.06 -5.26
N MET A 99 0.80 -4.94 -4.93
CA MET A 99 0.40 -4.45 -3.61
C MET A 99 0.76 -5.43 -2.49
N LEU A 100 0.70 -6.74 -2.75
CA LEU A 100 1.12 -7.76 -1.78
C LEU A 100 2.62 -7.71 -1.47
N GLU A 101 3.46 -7.48 -2.47
CA GLU A 101 4.90 -7.28 -2.31
C GLU A 101 5.20 -6.02 -1.50
N ASP A 102 4.55 -4.90 -1.84
CA ASP A 102 4.69 -3.64 -1.12
C ASP A 102 4.28 -3.78 0.36
N LEU A 103 3.22 -4.55 0.63
CA LEU A 103 2.80 -4.89 1.99
C LEU A 103 3.80 -5.82 2.68
N ALA A 104 4.28 -6.87 2.02
CA ALA A 104 5.29 -7.76 2.58
C ALA A 104 6.54 -7.00 3.01
N LEU A 105 7.02 -6.10 2.16
CA LEU A 105 8.13 -5.20 2.45
C LEU A 105 7.87 -4.34 3.70
N ARG A 106 6.70 -3.69 3.77
CA ARG A 106 6.31 -2.84 4.92
C ARG A 106 6.17 -3.62 6.23
N SER A 107 5.73 -4.88 6.18
CA SER A 107 5.68 -5.76 7.36
C SER A 107 7.01 -6.41 7.71
N GLY A 108 8.02 -6.30 6.87
CA GLY A 108 9.27 -7.06 7.01
C GLY A 108 9.11 -8.56 6.79
N ASP A 109 8.07 -8.98 6.05
CA ASP A 109 7.85 -10.38 5.66
C ASP A 109 8.69 -10.70 4.41
N TRP A 110 10.00 -10.69 4.60
CA TRP A 110 10.98 -10.94 3.52
C TRP A 110 10.80 -12.31 2.87
N SER A 111 10.19 -13.27 3.58
CA SER A 111 9.94 -14.61 3.04
C SER A 111 9.04 -14.59 1.80
N LYS A 112 8.10 -13.63 1.72
CA LYS A 112 7.20 -13.45 0.58
C LYS A 112 7.84 -12.75 -0.61
N LEU A 113 9.03 -12.17 -0.44
CA LEU A 113 9.72 -11.37 -1.47
C LEU A 113 10.82 -12.13 -2.20
N VAL A 114 11.20 -13.33 -1.74
CA VAL A 114 12.30 -14.12 -2.34
C VAL A 114 12.06 -14.47 -3.81
N GLU A 115 10.80 -14.66 -4.18
CA GLU A 115 10.35 -14.99 -5.53
C GLU A 115 9.70 -13.79 -6.25
N SER A 116 9.94 -12.56 -5.75
CA SER A 116 9.45 -11.34 -6.39
C SER A 116 9.97 -11.21 -7.82
N GLU A 117 9.12 -10.67 -8.71
CA GLU A 117 9.54 -10.31 -10.08
C GLU A 117 10.50 -9.11 -10.07
N ASP A 118 10.47 -8.30 -9.00
CA ASP A 118 11.44 -7.23 -8.76
C ASP A 118 12.73 -7.84 -8.20
N LEU A 119 13.76 -7.89 -9.05
CA LEU A 119 15.06 -8.45 -8.69
C LEU A 119 15.69 -7.75 -7.48
N ALA A 120 15.47 -6.44 -7.30
CA ALA A 120 16.01 -5.73 -6.14
C ALA A 120 15.34 -6.18 -4.84
N LEU A 121 14.02 -6.42 -4.86
CA LEU A 121 13.29 -6.98 -3.71
C LEU A 121 13.68 -8.43 -3.43
N ALA A 122 13.86 -9.24 -4.48
CA ALA A 122 14.29 -10.62 -4.34
C ALA A 122 15.71 -10.73 -3.74
N ASP A 123 16.65 -9.92 -4.20
CA ASP A 123 18.02 -9.87 -3.67
C ASP A 123 18.02 -9.36 -2.22
N ALA A 124 17.23 -8.33 -1.92
CA ALA A 124 17.06 -7.81 -0.56
C ALA A 124 16.48 -8.86 0.40
N ALA A 125 15.47 -9.60 -0.04
CA ALA A 125 14.87 -10.67 0.73
C ALA A 125 15.88 -11.79 1.04
N ARG A 126 16.65 -12.24 0.04
CA ARG A 126 17.70 -13.25 0.23
C ARG A 126 18.76 -12.77 1.22
N LEU A 127 19.21 -11.52 1.10
CA LEU A 127 20.17 -10.95 2.03
C LEU A 127 19.61 -10.86 3.46
N ALA A 128 18.39 -10.34 3.62
CA ALA A 128 17.73 -10.21 4.92
C ALA A 128 17.58 -11.58 5.61
N MET A 129 17.25 -12.63 4.85
CA MET A 129 17.12 -13.99 5.37
C MET A 129 18.46 -14.66 5.72
N ASN A 130 19.55 -14.29 5.05
CA ASN A 130 20.88 -14.88 5.28
C ASN A 130 21.72 -14.12 6.34
N SER A 131 21.35 -12.88 6.68
CA SER A 131 22.13 -11.99 7.56
C SER A 131 22.12 -12.38 9.06
N THR A 132 21.60 -13.55 9.43
CA THR A 132 21.66 -14.08 10.82
C THR A 132 23.00 -14.76 11.18
N ASP A 133 23.86 -15.07 10.22
CA ASP A 133 25.09 -15.86 10.42
C ASP A 133 26.35 -15.00 10.68
N PHE A 134 26.23 -13.93 11.46
CA PHE A 134 27.43 -13.23 11.94
C PHE A 134 28.14 -14.05 13.02
N PRO A 135 29.45 -14.33 12.89
CA PRO A 135 30.21 -14.98 13.94
C PRO A 135 30.24 -14.11 15.20
N ARG A 136 29.39 -14.43 16.18
CA ARG A 136 29.43 -13.81 17.52
C ARG A 136 30.41 -14.62 18.38
N GLY A 137 31.71 -14.36 18.25
CA GLY A 137 32.73 -15.06 19.01
C GLY A 137 34.04 -14.28 19.14
N THR A 138 34.79 -14.52 20.21
CA THR A 138 36.13 -13.98 20.43
C THR A 138 37.13 -14.69 19.51
N ALA A 139 37.31 -14.17 18.31
CA ALA A 139 38.28 -14.67 17.33
C ALA A 139 39.73 -14.52 17.84
N SER A 140 40.59 -15.49 17.57
CA SER A 140 42.04 -15.37 17.83
C SER A 140 42.69 -14.38 16.85
N SER A 141 43.86 -13.83 17.17
CA SER A 141 44.49 -12.75 16.39
C SER A 141 44.74 -13.07 14.89
N GLY A 142 44.83 -14.35 14.51
CA GLY A 142 44.91 -14.77 13.10
C GLY A 142 43.55 -14.87 12.40
N GLU A 143 42.48 -15.08 13.16
CA GLU A 143 41.10 -15.16 12.67
C GLU A 143 40.47 -13.77 12.54
N ILE A 144 40.95 -12.76 13.29
CA ILE A 144 40.45 -11.37 13.25
C ILE A 144 40.51 -10.80 11.83
N LEU A 145 41.61 -10.97 11.08
CA LEU A 145 41.72 -10.47 9.70
C LEU A 145 40.72 -11.13 8.74
N ALA A 146 40.49 -12.44 8.88
CA ALA A 146 39.52 -13.16 8.07
C ALA A 146 38.10 -12.71 8.41
N VAL A 147 37.78 -12.58 9.70
CA VAL A 147 36.50 -12.06 10.19
C VAL A 147 36.28 -10.62 9.73
N ASP A 148 37.29 -9.74 9.83
CA ASP A 148 37.20 -8.35 9.40
C ASP A 148 37.01 -8.23 7.88
N SER A 149 37.68 -9.08 7.08
CA SER A 149 37.48 -9.12 5.63
C SER A 149 36.06 -9.57 5.26
N GLN A 150 35.55 -10.58 5.95
CA GLN A 150 34.18 -11.07 5.77
C GLN A 150 33.14 -10.01 6.17
N LEU A 151 33.36 -9.30 7.28
CA LEU A 151 32.50 -8.20 7.72
C LEU A 151 32.46 -7.05 6.72
N LEU A 152 33.61 -6.68 6.13
CA LEU A 152 33.69 -5.65 5.11
C LEU A 152 32.96 -6.06 3.82
N GLU A 153 33.07 -7.33 3.42
CA GLU A 153 32.37 -7.87 2.26
C GLU A 153 30.85 -7.86 2.48
N THR A 154 30.37 -8.37 3.63
CA THR A 154 28.95 -8.31 4.00
C THR A 154 28.43 -6.88 4.11
N ALA A 155 29.21 -5.95 4.66
CA ALA A 155 28.83 -4.54 4.75
C ALA A 155 28.74 -3.89 3.35
N SER A 156 29.64 -4.24 2.43
CA SER A 156 29.59 -3.77 1.04
C SER A 156 28.37 -4.32 0.30
N GLU A 157 28.05 -5.60 0.49
CA GLU A 157 26.88 -6.24 -0.12
C GLU A 157 25.58 -5.64 0.41
N THR A 158 25.49 -5.47 1.73
CA THR A 158 24.34 -4.83 2.39
C THR A 158 24.11 -3.42 1.88
N ARG A 159 25.17 -2.61 1.75
CA ARG A 159 25.05 -1.25 1.22
C ARG A 159 24.52 -1.25 -0.20
N ARG A 160 25.07 -2.09 -1.08
CA ARG A 160 24.64 -2.19 -2.49
C ARG A 160 23.16 -2.54 -2.62
N VAL A 161 22.70 -3.50 -1.81
CA VAL A 161 21.28 -3.92 -1.78
C VAL A 161 20.39 -2.79 -1.26
N LEU A 162 20.79 -2.10 -0.18
CA LEU A 162 20.05 -0.96 0.34
C LEU A 162 19.98 0.21 -0.64
N GLU A 163 21.07 0.49 -1.36
CA GLU A 163 21.09 1.49 -2.44
C GLU A 163 20.09 1.11 -3.55
N GLY A 164 20.05 -0.15 -3.98
CA GLY A 164 19.06 -0.63 -4.96
C GLY A 164 17.61 -0.46 -4.50
N ILE A 165 17.32 -0.71 -3.22
CA ILE A 165 15.98 -0.47 -2.65
C ILE A 165 15.68 1.04 -2.61
N LEU A 166 16.63 1.87 -2.19
CA LEU A 166 16.42 3.32 -2.09
C LEU A 166 16.20 3.97 -3.46
N ASP A 167 16.94 3.54 -4.49
CA ASP A 167 16.77 4.03 -5.85
C ASP A 167 15.37 3.69 -6.39
N ARG A 168 14.84 2.49 -6.09
CA ARG A 168 13.45 2.10 -6.45
C ARG A 168 12.39 3.06 -5.89
N PHE A 169 12.63 3.69 -4.73
CA PHE A 169 11.68 4.62 -4.09
C PHE A 169 11.94 6.10 -4.39
N SER A 170 12.96 6.40 -5.19
CA SER A 170 13.39 7.79 -5.48
C SER A 170 12.79 8.37 -6.76
N ASP A 171 12.01 7.59 -7.51
CA ASP A 171 11.17 8.01 -8.66
C ASP A 171 9.71 8.27 -8.25
#